data_AF-A0A540KN36-F1
#
_entry.id   AF-A0A540KN36-F1
#
_cell.length_a   1.000
_cell.length_b   1.000
_cell.length_c   1.000
_cell.angle_alpha   90.00
_cell.angle_beta   90.00
_cell.angle_gamma   90.00
#
_symmetry.space_group_name_H-M   'P 1'
#
loop_
_entity.id
_entity.type
_entity.pdbx_description
1 polymer ?
#
loop_
_entity_poly.entity_id
_entity_poly.type
_entity_poly.pdbx_seq_one_letter_code
_entity_poly.pdbx_strand_id
1 'polypeptide(L)' 'MVHTDICGPLDPMSYGGNRYFITFIDDFSRKTWVYFLKEKSAALKIFKEFKAPTEAESNHKLVAVRSDRGG' A
#
# COMPACT_ATOMS: atom_id res chain seq x y z
N MET A 1 -12.15 -4.59 5.79
CA MET A 1 -11.80 -4.45 4.36
C MET A 1 -10.61 -3.53 4.32
N VAL A 2 -9.64 -3.78 3.45
CA VAL A 2 -8.51 -2.87 3.28
C VAL A 2 -8.65 -2.14 1.96
N HIS A 3 -8.64 -0.82 2.00
CA HIS A 3 -8.54 0.03 0.83
C HIS A 3 -7.08 0.26 0.48
N THR A 4 -6.75 0.31 -0.81
CA THR A 4 -5.40 0.61 -1.28
C THR A 4 -5.45 1.57 -2.45
N ASP A 5 -4.49 2.49 -2.47
CA ASP A 5 -4.29 3.47 -3.54
C ASP A 5 -2.79 3.67 -3.78
N ILE A 6 -2.41 3.92 -5.04
CA ILE A 6 -1.05 4.26 -5.46
C ILE A 6 -1.04 5.71 -5.94
N CYS A 7 -0.30 6.55 -5.24
CA CYS A 7 -0.15 7.95 -5.58
C CYS A 7 1.21 8.23 -6.26
N GLY A 8 1.20 9.09 -7.28
CA GLY A 8 2.37 9.58 -8.01
C GLY A 8 2.14 9.69 -9.53
N PRO A 9 3.18 10.06 -10.31
CA PRO A 9 4.56 10.29 -9.86
C PRO A 9 4.72 11.58 -9.04
N LEU A 10 5.50 11.51 -7.98
CA LEU A 10 5.98 12.64 -7.19
C LEU A 10 6.99 13.43 -8.01
N ASP A 11 6.77 14.74 -8.11
CA ASP A 11 7.69 15.69 -8.73
C ASP A 11 7.84 16.93 -7.83
N PRO A 12 9.03 17.21 -7.26
CA PRO A 12 10.27 16.44 -7.37
C PRO A 12 10.21 15.08 -6.65
N MET A 13 11.12 14.17 -7.00
CA MET A 13 11.26 12.88 -6.32
C MET A 13 11.50 13.07 -4.81
N SER A 14 11.09 12.09 -4.01
CA SER A 14 11.45 12.07 -2.59
C SER A 14 12.98 12.01 -2.39
N TYR A 15 13.47 12.38 -1.20
CA TYR A 15 14.89 12.28 -0.84
C TYR A 15 15.49 10.87 -1.06
N GLY A 16 14.68 9.82 -0.98
CA GLY A 16 15.08 8.43 -1.22
C GLY A 16 15.03 7.99 -2.70
N GLY A 17 14.74 8.89 -3.63
CA GLY A 17 14.58 8.59 -5.06
C GLY A 17 13.30 7.84 -5.41
N ASN A 18 12.31 7.82 -4.53
CA ASN A 18 10.99 7.23 -4.80
C ASN A 18 10.08 8.23 -5.49
N ARG A 19 9.31 7.74 -6.47
CA ARG A 19 8.37 8.50 -7.29
C ARG A 19 6.92 8.18 -6.97
N TYR A 20 6.65 7.09 -6.27
CA TYR A 20 5.29 6.70 -5.92
C TYR A 20 5.24 6.31 -4.46
N PHE A 21 4.04 6.25 -3.91
CA PHE A 21 3.79 5.54 -2.67
C PHE A 21 2.46 4.82 -2.76
N ILE A 22 2.36 3.69 -2.07
CA ILE A 22 1.12 2.92 -1.93
C ILE A 22 0.63 3.02 -0.50
N THR A 23 -0.67 3.21 -0.34
CA THR A 23 -1.34 3.19 0.96
C THR A 23 -2.15 1.91 1.11
N PHE A 24 -2.21 1.40 2.34
CA PHE A 24 -3.17 0.40 2.76
C PHE A 24 -3.91 0.96 3.96
N ILE A 25 -5.23 1.04 3.90
CA ILE A 25 -6.08 1.60 4.94
C ILE A 25 -7.05 0.52 5.37
N ASP A 26 -6.97 0.08 6.62
CA ASP A 26 -7.99 -0.80 7.18
C ASP A 26 -9.22 0.02 7.59
N ASP A 27 -10.38 -0.30 7.02
CA ASP A 27 -11.62 0.42 7.27
C ASP A 27 -12.10 0.28 8.72
N PHE A 28 -11.77 -0.83 9.38
CA PHE A 28 -12.22 -1.11 10.75
C PHE A 28 -11.39 -0.36 11.79
N SER A 29 -10.07 -0.57 11.81
CA SER A 29 -9.18 0.04 12.79
C SER A 29 -8.73 1.47 12.42
N ARG A 30 -9.00 1.90 11.18
CA ARG A 30 -8.46 3.12 10.57
C ARG A 30 -6.93 3.13 10.49
N LYS A 31 -6.26 1.99 10.77
CA LYS A 31 -4.82 1.84 10.66
C LYS A 31 -4.40 2.01 9.20
N THR A 32 -3.39 2.85 8.99
CA THR A 32 -2.88 3.17 7.66
C THR A 32 -1.41 2.80 7.58
N TRP A 33 -1.04 2.08 6.53
CA TRP A 33 0.34 1.75 6.19
C TRP A 33 0.71 2.45 4.89
N VAL A 34 1.92 3.00 4.84
CA VAL A 34 2.44 3.72 3.67
C VAL A 34 3.79 3.13 3.29
N TYR A 35 3.94 2.80 2.02
CA TYR A 35 5.18 2.26 1.46
C TYR A 35 5.60 3.07 0.25
N PHE A 36 6.88 3.45 0.19
CA PHE A 36 7.44 4.19 -0.94
C PHE A 36 7.90 3.25 -2.05
N LEU A 37 7.75 3.71 -3.28
CA LEU A 37 7.96 2.95 -4.51
C LEU A 37 8.78 3.79 -5.50
N LYS A 38 9.80 3.19 -6.12
CA LYS A 38 10.51 3.81 -7.26
C LYS A 38 9.68 3.78 -8.55
N GLU A 39 8.89 2.72 -8.73
CA GLU A 39 8.04 2.49 -9.91
C GLU A 39 6.68 1.91 -9.50
N LYS A 40 5.60 2.20 -10.26
CA LYS A 40 4.27 1.59 -10.03
C LYS A 40 4.32 0.05 -10.08
N SER A 41 5.21 -0.52 -10.90
CA SER A 41 5.42 -1.97 -11.07
C SER A 41 5.76 -2.71 -9.77
N ALA A 42 6.38 -2.03 -8.80
CA ALA A 42 6.76 -2.61 -7.52
C ALA A 42 5.58 -2.80 -6.54
N ALA A 43 4.39 -2.29 -6.85
CA ALA A 43 3.21 -2.36 -5.98
C ALA A 43 2.83 -3.81 -5.59
N LEU A 44 2.87 -4.75 -6.54
CA LEU A 44 2.54 -6.15 -6.24
C LEU A 44 3.54 -6.80 -5.28
N LYS A 45 4.82 -6.41 -5.36
CA LYS A 45 5.85 -6.89 -4.44
C LYS A 45 5.57 -6.38 -3.02
N ILE A 46 5.34 -5.07 -2.88
CA ILE A 46 4.99 -4.45 -1.60
C ILE A 46 3.70 -5.05 -1.03
N PHE A 47 2.70 -5.33 -1.85
CA PHE A 47 1.46 -5.96 -1.38
C PHE A 47 1.72 -7.34 -0.71
N LYS A 48 2.61 -8.16 -1.28
CA LYS A 48 2.99 -9.45 -0.68
C LYS A 48 3.70 -9.27 0.66
N GLU A 49 4.58 -8.27 0.74
CA GLU A 49 5.30 -7.91 1.97
C GLU A 49 4.38 -7.31 3.04
N PHE A 50 3.31 -6.62 2.64
CA PHE A 50 2.28 -6.10 3.54
C PHE A 50 1.38 -7.22 4.08
N LYS A 51 0.89 -8.12 3.22
CA LYS A 51 -0.15 -9.09 3.57
C LYS A 51 0.26 -10.00 4.76
N ALA A 52 1.41 -10.67 4.67
CA ALA A 52 1.76 -11.71 5.63
C ALA A 52 1.96 -11.18 7.06
N PRO A 53 2.69 -10.06 7.28
CA PRO A 53 2.80 -9.44 8.60
C PRO A 53 1.47 -8.89 9.12
N THR A 54 0.65 -8.27 8.27
CA THR A 54 -0.62 -7.66 8.71
C THR A 54 -1.65 -8.70 9.13
N GLU A 55 -1.73 -9.83 8.43
CA GLU A 55 -2.59 -10.95 8.87
C GLU A 55 -2.10 -11.56 10.19
N ALA A 56 -0.78 -11.65 10.39
CA ALA A 56 -0.19 -12.16 11.63
C ALA A 56 -0.42 -11.22 12.83
N GLU A 57 -0.27 -9.90 12.64
CA GLU A 57 -0.45 -8.91 13.70
C GLU A 57 -1.91 -8.76 14.10
N SER A 58 -2.82 -8.71 13.12
CA SER A 58 -4.25 -8.52 13.39
C SER A 58 -4.93 -9.79 13.88
N ASN A 59 -4.32 -10.97 13.69
CA ASN A 59 -4.95 -12.28 13.88
C ASN A 59 -6.25 -12.46 13.06
N HIS A 60 -6.41 -11.66 12.01
CA HIS A 60 -7.53 -11.68 11.08
C HIS A 60 -7.00 -11.85 9.66
N LYS A 61 -7.71 -12.64 8.85
CA LYS A 61 -7.37 -12.77 7.43
C LYS A 61 -7.86 -11.56 6.65
N LEU A 62 -7.07 -11.15 5.66
CA LEU A 62 -7.44 -10.10 4.73
C LEU A 62 -8.53 -10.64 3.78
N VAL A 63 -9.79 -10.31 4.08
CA VAL A 63 -10.96 -10.85 3.34
C VAL A 63 -11.08 -10.25 1.95
N ALA A 64 -10.80 -8.95 1.81
CA ALA A 64 -10.89 -8.24 0.55
C ALA A 64 -9.98 -7.02 0.55
N VAL A 65 -9.32 -6.80 -0.59
CA VAL A 65 -8.56 -5.59 -0.89
C VAL A 65 -9.29 -4.86 -2.00
N ARG A 66 -9.59 -3.58 -1.77
CA ARG A 66 -10.19 -2.72 -2.78
C ARG A 66 -9.16 -1.70 -3.24
N SER A 67 -8.61 -1.92 -4.43
CA SER A 67 -7.89 -0.88 -5.15
C SER A 67 -8.93 0.09 -5.72
N ASP A 68 -8.83 1.38 -5.44
CA ASP A 68 -9.29 2.32 -6.45
C ASP A 68 -8.37 2.16 -7.66
N ARG A 69 -8.94 2.16 -8.86
CA ARG A 69 -8.17 1.91 -10.08
C ARG A 69 -7.41 3.19 -10.44
N GLY A 70 -6.44 3.59 -9.63
CA GLY A 70 -5.55 4.73 -9.84
C GLY A 70 -4.72 4.58 -11.11
N GLY A 71 -5.35 4.87 -12.26
CA GLY A 71 -4.71 5.04 -13.56
C GLY A 71 -3.72 6.18 -13.54
#